data_AF-A0A7L4FQB2-F1
#
_entry.id   AF-A0A7L4FQB2-F1
#
_cell.length_a   1.000
_cell.length_b   1.000
_cell.length_c   1.000
_cell.angle_alpha   90.00
_cell.angle_beta   90.00
_cell.angle_gamma   90.00
#
_symmetry.space_group_name_H-M   'P 1'
#
loop_
_entity.id
_entity.type
_entity.pdbx_description
1 polymer ?
#
loop_
_entity_poly.entity_id
_entity_poly.type
_entity_poly.pdbx_seq_one_letter_code
_entity_poly.pdbx_strand_id
1 'polypeptide(L)'
;MAALGSPLRTLRGLLRELRRASGAAGRPYRDTAAYRHIVAAFRAHRVTSEKLCRAQQELHFQAATYLCLLRSVREQAALHQEYHGKGERSPEEVAGLVGFSLPQQPGGKG
;
A
#
# COMPACT_ATOMS: atom_id res chain seq x y z
N MET A 1 7.82 -12.42 -14.92
CA MET A 1 7.77 -11.37 -13.88
C MET A 1 7.52 -10.03 -14.56
N ALA A 2 6.59 -9.21 -14.08
CA ALA A 2 6.34 -7.90 -14.69
C ALA A 2 7.65 -7.10 -14.75
N ALA A 3 7.95 -6.52 -15.91
CA ALA A 3 9.15 -5.70 -16.07
C ALA A 3 9.12 -4.57 -15.05
N LEU A 4 10.17 -4.45 -14.24
CA LEU A 4 10.30 -3.39 -13.25
C LEU A 4 10.29 -2.04 -13.98
N GLY A 5 9.26 -1.22 -13.75
CA GLY A 5 9.19 0.13 -14.30
C GLY A 5 10.32 1.02 -13.77
N SER A 6 10.53 2.20 -14.35
CA SER A 6 11.63 3.12 -14.00
C SER A 6 11.93 3.22 -12.48
N PRO A 7 13.21 3.20 -12.06
CA PRO A 7 13.61 3.37 -10.65
C PRO A 7 13.00 4.62 -10.00
N LEU A 8 12.84 5.71 -10.75
CA LEU A 8 12.22 6.94 -10.26
C LEU A 8 10.73 6.76 -9.93
N ARG A 9 10.01 5.91 -10.68
CA ARG A 9 8.61 5.57 -10.37
C ARG A 9 8.53 4.77 -9.07
N THR A 10 9.45 3.83 -8.86
CA THR A 10 9.57 3.04 -7.63
C THR A 10 9.87 3.93 -6.43
N LEU A 11 10.85 4.83 -6.55
CA LEU A 11 11.17 5.81 -5.51
C LEU A 11 9.95 6.68 -5.15
N ARG A 12 9.26 7.23 -6.16
CA ARG A 12 8.03 8.01 -5.95
C ARG A 12 6.90 7.17 -5.32
N GLY A 13 6.87 5.87 -5.56
CA GLY A 13 5.96 4.93 -4.91
C GLY A 13 6.27 4.81 -3.42
N LEU A 14 7.53 4.50 -3.07
CA LEU A 14 7.98 4.36 -1.68
C LEU A 14 7.73 5.63 -0.88
N LEU A 15 8.05 6.80 -1.44
CA LEU A 15 7.82 8.09 -0.77
C LEU A 15 6.33 8.37 -0.55
N ARG A 16 5.43 7.86 -1.40
CA ARG A 16 3.98 7.98 -1.21
C ARG A 16 3.49 7.08 -0.07
N GLU A 17 3.96 5.84 0.01
CA GLU A 17 3.61 4.96 1.13
C GLU A 17 4.16 5.50 2.45
N LEU A 18 5.40 6.00 2.47
CA LEU A 18 5.95 6.67 3.67
C LEU A 18 5.11 7.86 4.10
N ARG A 19 4.61 8.66 3.16
CA ARG A 19 3.73 9.79 3.50
C ARG A 19 2.45 9.32 4.17
N ARG A 20 1.80 8.28 3.63
CA ARG A 20 0.58 7.70 4.21
C ARG A 20 0.83 7.17 5.62
N ALA A 21 1.92 6.41 5.81
CA ALA A 21 2.31 5.89 7.12
C ALA A 21 2.68 7.01 8.12
N SER A 22 3.33 8.08 7.65
CA SER A 22 3.72 9.21 8.51
C SER A 22 2.53 10.06 8.97
N GLY A 23 1.48 10.17 8.14
CA GLY A 23 0.26 10.90 8.49
C GLY A 23 -0.43 10.30 9.71
N ALA A 24 -0.41 8.97 9.84
CA ALA A 24 -0.90 8.26 11.02
C ALA A 24 -0.05 8.50 12.28
N ALA A 25 1.23 8.86 12.13
CA ALA A 25 2.19 9.02 13.22
C ALA A 25 2.42 10.49 13.63
N GLY A 26 1.72 11.46 13.01
CA GLY A 26 1.81 12.89 13.37
C GLY A 26 3.16 13.56 13.09
N ARG A 27 4.08 12.90 12.39
CA ARG A 27 5.43 13.42 12.08
C ARG A 27 5.61 13.61 10.57
N PRO A 28 6.38 14.61 10.12
CA PRO A 28 6.70 14.74 8.70
C PRO A 28 7.51 13.54 8.20
N TYR A 29 7.06 12.90 7.10
CA TYR A 29 7.75 11.71 6.55
C TYR A 29 9.22 11.95 6.21
N ARG A 30 9.60 13.20 5.91
CA ARG A 30 10.97 13.58 5.52
C ARG A 30 11.98 13.43 6.66
N ASP A 31 11.52 13.48 7.90
CA ASP A 31 12.41 13.41 9.07
C ASP A 31 12.66 11.96 9.50
N THR A 32 11.95 11.01 8.91
CA THR A 32 12.10 9.59 9.20
C THR A 32 13.46 9.05 8.74
N ALA A 33 14.01 8.12 9.50
CA ALA A 33 15.22 7.40 9.09
C ALA A 33 15.02 6.67 7.75
N ALA A 34 13.82 6.13 7.51
CA ALA A 34 13.45 5.48 6.27
C ALA A 34 13.56 6.41 5.05
N TYR A 35 13.06 7.65 5.15
CA TYR A 35 13.19 8.64 4.07
C TYR A 35 14.66 8.92 3.75
N ARG A 36 15.47 9.21 4.77
CA ARG A 36 16.91 9.49 4.61
C ARG A 36 17.64 8.32 3.95
N HIS A 37 17.37 7.10 4.41
CA HIS A 37 17.96 5.89 3.87
C HIS A 37 17.60 5.67 2.40
N ILE A 38 16.31 5.72 2.05
CA ILE A 38 15.83 5.50 0.68
C ILE A 38 16.42 6.55 -0.28
N VAL A 39 16.42 7.82 0.10
CA VAL A 39 16.98 8.89 -0.76
C VAL A 39 18.49 8.71 -0.93
N ALA A 40 19.22 8.37 0.15
CA ALA A 40 20.66 8.13 0.07
C ALA A 40 20.99 6.94 -0.84
N ALA A 41 20.28 5.82 -0.68
CA ALA A 41 20.50 4.61 -1.48
C ALA A 41 20.22 4.85 -2.97
N PHE A 42 19.12 5.51 -3.32
CA PHE A 42 18.82 5.84 -4.72
C PHE A 42 19.81 6.84 -5.33
N ARG A 43 20.41 7.73 -4.53
CA ARG A 43 21.45 8.66 -5.00
C ARG A 43 22.78 7.94 -5.23
N ALA A 44 23.18 7.06 -4.30
CA ALA A 44 24.42 6.29 -4.41
C ALA A 44 24.46 5.42 -5.69
N HIS A 45 23.30 4.94 -6.14
CA HIS A 45 23.17 4.10 -7.34
C HIS A 45 22.63 4.85 -8.57
N ARG A 46 22.68 6.20 -8.59
CA ARG A 46 22.13 7.01 -9.70
C ARG A 46 23.04 7.06 -10.93
N VAL A 47 24.36 7.04 -10.75
CA VAL A 47 25.34 7.26 -11.81
C VAL A 47 26.58 6.41 -11.55
N THR A 48 26.61 5.20 -12.10
CA THR A 48 27.85 4.43 -12.26
C THR A 48 27.88 3.87 -13.68
N SER A 49 28.62 4.52 -14.57
CA SER A 49 29.13 3.89 -15.80
C SER A 49 30.22 2.92 -15.37
N GLU A 50 30.26 1.66 -15.79
CA GLU A 50 30.20 1.16 -17.16
C GLU A 50 29.37 -0.14 -17.21
N LYS A 51 28.34 -0.23 -18.07
CA LYS A 51 27.58 -1.45 -18.41
C LYS A 51 26.90 -2.20 -17.22
N LEU A 52 25.71 -1.74 -16.78
CA LEU A 52 24.74 -2.45 -15.90
C LEU A 52 25.30 -2.99 -14.58
N CYS A 53 25.53 -2.11 -13.61
CA CYS A 53 25.87 -2.52 -12.24
C CYS A 53 24.73 -3.36 -11.65
N ARG A 54 24.98 -4.66 -11.41
CA ARG A 54 24.06 -5.60 -10.74
C ARG A 54 23.49 -5.02 -9.45
N ALA A 55 24.28 -4.24 -8.71
CA ALA A 55 23.84 -3.59 -7.48
C ALA A 55 22.70 -2.58 -7.70
N GLN A 56 22.66 -1.86 -8.84
CA GLN A 56 21.55 -0.95 -9.15
C GLN A 56 20.26 -1.74 -9.43
N GLN A 57 20.36 -2.82 -10.20
CA GLN A 57 19.23 -3.70 -10.49
C GLN A 57 18.72 -4.37 -9.21
N GLU A 58 19.63 -4.83 -8.37
CA GLU A 58 19.32 -5.43 -7.08
C GLU A 58 18.64 -4.44 -6.14
N LEU A 59 19.17 -3.22 -6.01
CA LEU A 59 18.53 -2.14 -5.25
C LEU A 59 17.13 -1.85 -5.78
N HIS A 60 16.97 -1.75 -7.11
CA HIS A 60 15.68 -1.46 -7.71
C HIS A 60 14.68 -2.61 -7.49
N PHE A 61 15.14 -3.86 -7.60
CA PHE A 61 14.34 -5.04 -7.28
C PHE A 61 13.90 -5.04 -5.81
N GLN A 62 14.84 -4.84 -4.88
CA GLN A 62 14.55 -4.73 -3.45
C GLN A 62 13.55 -3.60 -3.17
N ALA A 63 13.76 -2.43 -3.75
CA ALA A 63 12.86 -1.28 -3.60
C ALA A 63 11.45 -1.57 -4.13
N ALA A 64 11.33 -2.31 -5.23
CA ALA A 64 10.05 -2.72 -5.78
C ALA A 64 9.35 -3.77 -4.89
N THR A 65 10.11 -4.72 -4.34
CA THR A 65 9.61 -5.71 -3.37
C THR A 65 9.06 -5.04 -2.12
N TYR A 66 9.81 -4.11 -1.53
CA TYR A 66 9.33 -3.34 -0.38
C TYR A 66 8.13 -2.46 -0.71
N LEU A 67 8.09 -1.85 -1.90
CA LEU A 67 6.92 -1.09 -2.34
C LEU A 67 5.68 -1.99 -2.48
N CYS A 68 5.84 -3.19 -3.01
CA CYS A 68 4.77 -4.18 -3.09
C CYS A 68 4.27 -4.53 -1.68
N LEU A 69 5.17 -4.90 -0.78
CA LEU A 69 4.84 -5.24 0.61
C LEU A 69 4.07 -4.11 1.31
N LEU A 70 4.57 -2.87 1.25
CA LEU A 70 3.93 -1.71 1.89
C LEU A 70 2.51 -1.47 1.36
N ARG A 71 2.29 -1.67 0.06
CA ARG A 71 0.96 -1.55 -0.55
C ARG A 71 0.04 -2.67 -0.10
N SER A 72 0.51 -3.91 -0.17
CA SER A 72 -0.27 -5.09 0.22
C SER A 72 -0.67 -5.02 1.69
N VAL A 73 0.22 -4.60 2.59
CA VAL A 73 -0.10 -4.43 4.02
C VAL A 73 -1.17 -3.34 4.23
N ARG A 74 -1.08 -2.21 3.52
CA ARG A 74 -2.09 -1.16 3.59
C ARG A 74 -3.45 -1.63 3.07
N GLU A 75 -3.47 -2.33 1.94
CA GLU A 75 -4.69 -2.87 1.33
C GLU A 75 -5.30 -3.96 2.21
N GLN A 76 -4.47 -4.85 2.75
CA GLN A 76 -4.88 -5.85 3.74
C GLN A 76 -5.51 -5.17 4.96
N ALA A 77 -4.92 -4.10 5.49
CA ALA A 77 -5.49 -3.39 6.64
C ALA A 77 -6.86 -2.76 6.31
N ALA A 78 -7.01 -2.19 5.10
CA ALA A 78 -8.29 -1.65 4.64
C ALA A 78 -9.36 -2.75 4.48
N LEU A 79 -9.00 -3.85 3.82
CA LEU A 79 -9.88 -5.02 3.66
C LEU A 79 -10.25 -5.63 5.01
N HIS A 80 -9.28 -5.73 5.93
CA HIS A 80 -9.54 -6.21 7.28
C HIS A 80 -10.49 -5.26 8.01
N GLN A 81 -10.33 -3.94 7.88
CA GLN A 81 -11.25 -2.99 8.52
C GLN A 81 -12.69 -3.09 7.98
N GLU A 82 -12.84 -3.33 6.69
CA GLU A 82 -14.14 -3.42 6.02
C GLU A 82 -14.84 -4.77 6.26
N TYR A 83 -14.11 -5.87 6.08
CA TYR A 83 -14.68 -7.20 6.03
C TYR A 83 -14.55 -7.98 7.35
N HIS A 84 -13.58 -7.65 8.22
CA HIS A 84 -13.45 -8.36 9.49
C HIS A 84 -14.60 -7.97 10.44
N GLY A 85 -15.45 -8.94 10.75
CA GLY A 85 -16.53 -8.77 11.72
C GLY A 85 -15.97 -8.59 13.13
N LYS A 86 -16.40 -7.56 13.84
CA LYS A 86 -16.10 -7.36 15.28
C LYS A 86 -17.04 -8.16 16.20
N GLY A 87 -17.88 -9.03 15.63
CA GLY A 87 -18.97 -9.75 16.29
C GLY A 87 -20.03 -10.20 15.28
N GLU A 88 -21.22 -10.51 15.76
CA GLU A 88 -22.39 -10.78 14.91
C GLU A 88 -22.86 -9.49 14.23
N ARG A 89 -23.10 -9.55 12.91
CA ARG A 89 -23.63 -8.46 12.09
C ARG A 89 -25.11 -8.73 11.79
N SER A 90 -25.91 -7.68 11.69
CA SER A 90 -27.33 -7.85 11.33
C SER A 90 -27.49 -8.31 9.87
N PRO A 91 -28.59 -8.99 9.51
CA PRO A 91 -28.87 -9.36 8.12
C PRO A 91 -28.85 -8.17 7.15
N GLU A 92 -29.31 -6.99 7.60
CA GLU A 92 -29.27 -5.73 6.85
C GLU A 92 -27.83 -5.29 6.56
N GLU A 93 -26.97 -5.31 7.58
CA GLU A 93 -25.57 -4.91 7.48
C GLU A 93 -24.79 -5.85 6.56
N VAL A 94 -25.03 -7.16 6.68
CA VAL A 94 -24.41 -8.16 5.81
C VAL A 94 -24.88 -7.97 4.37
N ALA A 95 -26.19 -7.79 4.15
CA ALA A 95 -26.74 -7.55 2.82
C ALA A 95 -26.09 -6.31 2.17
N GLY A 96 -26.02 -5.19 2.90
CA GLY A 96 -25.39 -3.98 2.40
C GLY A 96 -23.91 -4.15 2.04
N LEU A 97 -23.16 -4.91 2.85
CA LEU A 97 -21.74 -5.16 2.64
C LEU A 97 -21.43 -5.97 1.37
N VAL A 98 -22.34 -6.85 0.96
CA VAL A 98 -22.21 -7.61 -0.30
C VAL A 98 -22.92 -6.95 -1.49
N GLY A 99 -23.49 -5.75 -1.29
CA GLY A 99 -24.19 -5.01 -2.34
C GLY A 99 -25.64 -5.44 -2.60
N PHE A 100 -26.27 -6.12 -1.64
CA PHE A 100 -27.68 -6.45 -1.65
C PHE A 100 -28.50 -5.55 -0.71
N SER A 101 -29.81 -5.57 -0.87
CA SER A 101 -30.77 -4.95 0.06
C SER A 101 -31.75 -6.02 0.51
N LEU A 102 -32.24 -5.90 1.75
CA LEU A 102 -33.28 -6.81 2.20
C LEU A 102 -34.59 -6.56 1.43
N PRO A 103 -35.34 -7.61 1.09
CA PRO A 103 -36.65 -7.45 0.48
C PRO A 103 -37.57 -6.68 1.43
N GLN A 104 -38.18 -5.60 0.94
CA GLN A 104 -39.24 -4.93 1.69
C GLN A 104 -40.46 -5.86 1.73
N GLN A 105 -40.94 -6.19 2.92
CA GLN A 105 -42.18 -6.96 3.07
C GLN A 105 -43.32 -6.18 2.39
N PRO A 106 -43.92 -6.71 1.31
CA PRO A 106 -45.03 -6.04 0.66
C PRO A 106 -46.28 -6.23 1.51
N GLY A 107 -46.56 -5.25 2.38
CA GLY A 107 -47.82 -5.12 3.11
C GLY A 107 -48.02 -6.12 4.24
N GLY A 108 -48.00 -5.63 5.49
CA GLY A 108 -48.55 -6.37 6.61
C GLY A 108 -50.03 -6.69 6.36
N LYS A 109 -50.37 -7.97 6.46
CA LYS A 109 -51.73 -8.42 6.75
C LYS A 109 -51.65 -9.40 7.92
N GLY A 110 -52.32 -9.06 9.02
CA GLY A 110 -52.66 -9.97 10.12
C GLY A 110 -51.61 -10.04 11.21
#